data_AF-A0A2J6HPZ3-F1
#
_entry.id   AF-A0A2J6HPZ3-F1
#
_cell.length_a   1.000
_cell.length_b   1.000
_cell.length_c   1.000
_cell.angle_alpha   90.00
_cell.angle_beta   90.00
_cell.angle_gamma   90.00
#
_symmetry.space_group_name_H-M   'P 1'
#
loop_
_entity.id
_entity.type
_entity.pdbx_description
1 polymer ?
#
loop_
_entity_poly.entity_id
_entity_poly.type
_entity_poly.pdbx_seq_one_letter_code
_entity_poly.pdbx_strand_id
1 'polypeptide(L)'
;MKNQKLILFTVLLTIPLLFAACKKENNDNPVDLTSEITGTYEGSITPSDNPSESKDAIIEISKVDESTIHLNMMSEHLDTAFRLNLYEHADSMMVCFTGDRFNDEYGHHLDEDHHMMGDNDHMDWDHHMDEQHEPGDAHFGGFDRNHHTFSYRLVPGGQAAVSYQFEGVKAQ
;
A
#
# COMPACT_ATOMS: atom_id res chain seq x y z
N MET A 1 -19.76 -53.70 62.89
CA MET A 1 -19.75 -52.28 62.48
C MET A 1 -18.32 -51.84 62.15
N LYS A 2 -17.96 -51.75 60.86
CA LYS A 2 -17.16 -50.66 60.26
C LYS A 2 -16.90 -51.03 58.79
N ASN A 3 -17.54 -50.30 57.90
CA ASN A 3 -17.32 -50.38 56.46
C ASN A 3 -16.07 -49.54 56.15
N GLN A 4 -15.04 -50.12 55.52
CA GLN A 4 -13.93 -49.33 54.99
C GLN A 4 -13.95 -49.43 53.46
N LYS A 5 -14.35 -48.32 52.85
CA LYS A 5 -14.37 -48.12 51.40
C LYS A 5 -12.92 -47.99 50.93
N LEU A 6 -12.54 -48.82 49.95
CA LEU A 6 -11.28 -48.72 49.22
C LEU A 6 -11.38 -47.47 48.31
N ILE A 7 -10.62 -46.41 48.63
CA ILE A 7 -10.56 -45.19 47.82
C ILE A 7 -9.45 -45.37 46.78
N LEU A 8 -9.86 -45.25 45.51
CA LEU A 8 -9.05 -45.29 44.29
C LEU A 8 -8.11 -44.07 44.27
N PHE A 9 -6.79 -44.27 44.19
CA PHE A 9 -5.83 -43.20 43.95
C PHE A 9 -5.65 -43.02 42.43
N THR A 10 -6.30 -42.01 41.86
CA THR A 10 -6.03 -41.55 40.49
C THR A 10 -4.97 -40.46 40.57
N VAL A 11 -3.72 -40.78 40.21
CA VAL A 11 -2.64 -39.80 40.07
C VAL A 11 -2.86 -39.04 38.75
N LEU A 12 -3.33 -37.80 38.84
CA LEU A 12 -3.46 -36.89 37.71
C LEU A 12 -2.09 -36.23 37.46
N LEU A 13 -1.42 -36.65 36.39
CA LEU A 13 -0.15 -36.09 35.95
C LEU A 13 -0.42 -34.73 35.27
N THR A 14 -0.22 -33.62 35.97
CA THR A 14 -0.33 -32.27 35.37
C THR A 14 0.98 -31.91 34.67
N ILE A 15 0.94 -31.92 33.34
CA ILE A 15 2.03 -31.41 32.48
C ILE A 15 1.95 -29.89 32.48
N PRO A 16 2.98 -29.14 32.93
CA PRO A 16 3.00 -27.70 32.74
C PRO A 16 3.26 -27.38 31.26
N LEU A 17 2.26 -26.84 30.56
CA LEU A 17 2.49 -26.14 29.30
C LEU A 17 3.36 -24.91 29.58
N LEU A 18 4.62 -24.98 29.18
CA LEU A 18 5.47 -23.81 29.09
C LEU A 18 4.94 -22.95 27.94
N PHE A 19 4.11 -21.96 28.27
CA PHE A 19 3.82 -20.86 27.35
C PHE A 19 5.12 -20.07 27.17
N ALA A 20 5.86 -20.39 26.11
CA ALA A 20 6.84 -19.47 25.56
C ALA A 20 6.05 -18.27 25.03
N ALA A 21 5.82 -17.28 25.88
CA ALA A 21 5.44 -15.96 25.42
C ALA A 21 6.66 -15.40 24.69
N CYS A 22 6.67 -15.52 23.36
CA CYS A 22 7.56 -14.74 22.52
C CYS A 22 7.34 -13.28 22.90
N LYS A 23 8.34 -12.67 23.57
CA LYS A 23 8.40 -11.21 23.64
C LYS A 23 8.48 -10.73 22.21
N LYS A 24 7.40 -10.12 21.71
CA LYS A 24 7.45 -9.30 20.50
C LYS A 24 8.47 -8.22 20.84
N GLU A 25 9.64 -8.26 20.21
CA GLU A 25 10.51 -7.09 20.17
C GLU A 25 9.71 -6.03 19.43
N ASN A 26 9.19 -5.06 20.17
CA ASN A 26 8.65 -3.85 19.57
C ASN A 26 9.84 -3.15 18.93
N ASN A 27 10.01 -3.40 17.64
CA ASN A 27 10.94 -2.66 16.82
C ASN A 27 10.26 -1.30 16.59
N ASP A 28 10.51 -0.34 17.48
CA ASP A 28 9.93 1.02 17.46
C ASP A 28 10.39 1.86 16.25
N ASN A 29 11.00 1.23 15.24
CA ASN A 29 11.34 1.89 13.99
C ASN A 29 10.15 1.79 13.02
N PRO A 30 9.70 2.90 12.43
CA PRO A 30 8.68 2.87 11.40
C PRO A 30 9.11 1.94 10.26
N VAL A 31 8.16 1.15 9.76
CA VAL A 31 8.41 0.25 8.62
C VAL A 31 8.64 1.12 7.37
N ASP A 32 9.76 0.91 6.69
CA ASP A 32 10.07 1.63 5.46
C ASP A 32 9.40 0.96 4.25
N LEU A 33 8.23 1.47 3.87
CA LEU A 33 7.43 0.98 2.75
C LEU A 33 8.06 1.29 1.38
N THR A 34 9.03 2.20 1.32
CA THR A 34 9.64 2.64 0.06
C THR A 34 10.78 1.74 -0.43
N SER A 35 11.36 0.96 0.49
CA SER A 35 12.61 0.22 0.27
C SER A 35 12.55 -0.76 -0.92
N GLU A 36 11.41 -1.41 -1.13
CA GLU A 36 11.25 -2.38 -2.22
C GLU A 36 10.78 -1.75 -3.54
N ILE A 37 10.21 -0.54 -3.51
CA ILE A 37 9.54 0.07 -4.67
C ILE A 37 10.32 1.23 -5.31
N THR A 38 11.30 1.81 -4.62
CA THR A 38 12.16 2.85 -5.22
C THR A 38 13.01 2.28 -6.36
N GLY A 39 13.20 3.06 -7.43
CA GLY A 39 13.94 2.67 -8.62
C GLY A 39 13.29 3.12 -9.92
N THR A 40 13.77 2.57 -11.03
CA THR A 40 13.28 2.87 -12.37
C THR A 40 12.34 1.76 -12.83
N TYR A 41 11.19 2.13 -13.37
CA TYR A 41 10.22 1.24 -13.99
C TYR A 41 10.17 1.55 -15.47
N GLU A 42 10.38 0.52 -16.30
CA GLU A 42 10.29 0.62 -17.74
C GLU A 42 8.97 -0.01 -18.20
N GLY A 43 8.26 0.67 -19.08
CA GLY A 43 6.92 0.26 -19.44
C GLY A 43 6.36 1.04 -20.61
N SER A 44 5.03 1.12 -20.64
CA SER A 44 4.31 1.87 -21.66
C SER A 44 3.20 2.71 -21.04
N ILE A 45 2.89 3.81 -21.70
CA ILE A 45 1.74 4.66 -21.41
C ILE A 45 0.75 4.56 -22.56
N THR A 46 -0.51 4.26 -22.23
CA THR A 46 -1.57 3.98 -23.20
C THR A 46 -2.74 4.94 -22.98
N PRO A 47 -3.11 5.78 -23.97
CA PRO A 47 -4.29 6.63 -23.86
C PRO A 47 -5.57 5.81 -23.94
N SER A 48 -6.58 6.18 -23.15
CA SER A 48 -7.81 5.40 -23.03
C SER A 48 -8.73 5.46 -24.25
N ASP A 49 -8.65 6.53 -25.03
CA ASP A 49 -9.47 6.77 -26.23
C ASP A 49 -8.85 6.18 -27.51
N ASN A 50 -7.53 6.00 -27.53
CA ASN A 50 -6.82 5.37 -28.64
C ASN A 50 -5.68 4.43 -28.20
N PRO A 51 -6.00 3.22 -27.71
CA PRO A 51 -4.99 2.29 -27.19
C PRO A 51 -3.89 1.89 -28.19
N SER A 52 -4.13 2.09 -29.50
CA SER A 52 -3.13 1.82 -30.55
C SER A 52 -1.96 2.82 -30.54
N GLU A 53 -2.11 3.95 -29.85
CA GLU A 53 -1.06 4.96 -29.67
C GLU A 53 -0.26 4.77 -28.38
N SER A 54 -0.19 3.53 -27.86
CA SER A 54 0.69 3.21 -26.75
C SER A 54 2.15 3.60 -27.06
N LYS A 55 2.82 4.22 -26.08
CA LYS A 55 4.20 4.70 -26.19
C LYS A 55 5.04 4.14 -25.06
N ASP A 56 6.31 3.92 -25.34
CA ASP A 56 7.29 3.60 -24.30
C ASP A 56 7.36 4.75 -23.28
N ALA A 57 7.44 4.38 -22.00
CA ALA A 57 7.49 5.32 -20.90
C ALA A 57 8.39 4.77 -19.79
N ILE A 58 8.99 5.69 -19.04
CA ILE A 58 9.84 5.39 -17.89
C ILE A 58 9.25 6.12 -16.68
N ILE A 59 9.22 5.45 -15.54
CA ILE A 59 8.94 6.08 -14.26
C ILE A 59 10.17 5.94 -13.36
N GLU A 60 10.62 7.06 -12.81
CA GLU A 60 11.62 7.09 -11.75
C GLU A 60 10.94 7.36 -10.40
N ILE A 61 11.19 6.50 -9.43
CA ILE A 61 10.60 6.56 -8.09
C ILE A 61 11.70 6.78 -7.07
N SER A 62 11.57 7.87 -6.29
CA SER A 62 12.50 8.23 -5.22
C SER A 62 11.79 8.38 -3.89
N LYS A 63 12.49 8.03 -2.81
CA LYS A 63 12.02 8.14 -1.43
C LYS A 63 11.92 9.61 -1.02
N VAL A 64 10.81 10.00 -0.39
CA VAL A 64 10.70 11.26 0.35
C VAL A 64 10.88 10.98 1.85
N ASP A 65 10.12 10.01 2.38
CA ASP A 65 10.19 9.47 3.75
C ASP A 65 9.74 7.99 3.72
N GLU A 66 9.48 7.37 4.87
CA GLU A 66 9.18 5.93 5.02
C GLU A 66 7.89 5.47 4.32
N SER A 67 6.95 6.37 4.01
CA SER A 67 5.68 6.05 3.35
C SER A 67 5.32 6.98 2.19
N THR A 68 6.16 7.95 1.87
CA THR A 68 5.94 8.89 0.78
C THR A 68 6.99 8.74 -0.32
N ILE A 69 6.54 8.70 -1.57
CA ILE A 69 7.40 8.69 -2.75
C ILE A 69 7.20 9.93 -3.61
N HIS A 70 8.26 10.28 -4.35
CA HIS A 70 8.21 11.15 -5.50
C HIS A 70 8.31 10.29 -6.76
N LEU A 71 7.33 10.47 -7.65
CA LEU A 71 7.22 9.76 -8.92
C LEU A 71 7.46 10.76 -10.05
N ASN A 72 8.39 10.45 -10.94
CA ASN A 72 8.63 11.20 -12.18
C ASN A 72 8.38 10.30 -13.39
N MET A 73 7.37 10.61 -14.20
CA MET A 73 6.95 9.84 -15.37
C MET A 73 7.32 10.57 -16.65
N MET A 74 8.05 9.88 -17.53
CA MET A 74 8.59 10.41 -18.77
C MET A 74 8.20 9.52 -19.95
N SER A 75 7.77 10.13 -21.05
CA SER A 75 7.57 9.51 -22.36
C SER A 75 7.95 10.50 -23.47
N GLU A 76 7.79 10.11 -24.74
CA GLU A 76 8.08 10.98 -25.90
C GLU A 76 7.41 12.38 -25.81
N HIS A 77 6.22 12.45 -25.21
CA HIS A 77 5.39 13.67 -25.17
C HIS A 77 4.83 13.99 -23.77
N LEU A 78 5.26 13.28 -22.74
CA LEU A 78 4.82 13.48 -21.37
C LEU A 78 6.04 13.58 -20.44
N ASP A 79 6.03 14.59 -19.59
CA ASP A 79 6.98 14.76 -18.50
C ASP A 79 6.19 15.31 -17.31
N THR A 80 5.94 14.46 -16.31
CA THR A 80 5.09 14.81 -15.16
C THR A 80 5.62 14.18 -13.89
N ALA A 81 5.59 14.96 -12.81
CA ALA A 81 6.09 14.53 -11.51
C ALA A 81 5.11 14.85 -10.40
N PHE A 82 4.97 13.94 -9.44
CA PHE A 82 4.05 14.08 -8.31
C PHE A 82 4.41 13.21 -7.13
N ARG A 83 3.78 13.51 -5.99
CA ARG A 83 3.98 12.77 -4.74
C ARG A 83 2.80 11.87 -4.46
N LEU A 84 3.09 10.72 -3.87
CA LEU A 84 2.11 9.73 -3.46
C LEU A 84 2.45 9.20 -2.06
N ASN A 85 1.42 8.99 -1.25
CA ASN A 85 1.49 8.16 -0.04
C ASN A 85 1.33 6.69 -0.44
N LEU A 86 2.01 5.82 0.29
CA LEU A 86 1.95 4.36 0.18
C LEU A 86 1.12 3.77 1.31
N TYR A 87 0.29 2.77 0.98
CA TYR A 87 -0.50 2.03 1.96
C TYR A 87 -0.38 0.52 1.68
N GLU A 88 -0.05 -0.28 2.70
CA GLU A 88 -0.02 -1.72 2.54
C GLU A 88 -1.44 -2.27 2.34
N HIS A 89 -1.58 -3.21 1.40
CA HIS A 89 -2.84 -3.92 1.16
C HIS A 89 -2.54 -5.35 0.71
N ALA A 90 -2.50 -6.26 1.69
CA ALA A 90 -2.08 -7.64 1.50
C ALA A 90 -0.72 -7.77 0.77
N ASP A 91 -0.71 -8.28 -0.46
CA ASP A 91 0.47 -8.47 -1.31
C ASP A 91 0.77 -7.29 -2.25
N SER A 92 -0.04 -6.23 -2.16
CA SER A 92 0.07 -5.01 -2.97
C SER A 92 0.43 -3.79 -2.10
N MET A 93 0.97 -2.76 -2.75
CA MET A 93 1.12 -1.44 -2.16
C MET A 93 0.23 -0.47 -2.94
N MET A 94 -0.80 0.05 -2.29
CA MET A 94 -1.70 1.02 -2.90
C MET A 94 -1.14 2.44 -2.76
N VAL A 95 -1.57 3.34 -3.64
CA VAL A 95 -1.09 4.72 -3.63
C VAL A 95 -2.21 5.75 -3.68
N CYS A 96 -2.01 6.88 -2.99
CA CYS A 96 -2.92 8.02 -3.04
C CYS A 96 -2.14 9.34 -3.12
N PHE A 97 -2.76 10.40 -3.65
CA PHE A 97 -2.16 11.74 -3.66
C PHE A 97 -1.98 12.29 -2.24
N THR A 98 -1.10 13.28 -2.13
CA THR A 98 -0.79 13.95 -0.85
C THR A 98 -1.05 15.45 -0.92
N GLY A 99 -1.32 16.05 0.24
CA GLY A 99 -1.44 17.51 0.40
C GLY A 99 -2.44 18.16 -0.57
N ASP A 100 -2.06 19.30 -1.12
CA ASP A 100 -2.90 20.10 -2.03
C ASP A 100 -3.44 19.28 -3.22
N ARG A 101 -2.65 18.33 -3.73
CA ARG A 101 -3.07 17.52 -4.89
C ARG A 101 -4.17 16.53 -4.57
N PHE A 102 -4.25 16.06 -3.33
CA PHE A 102 -5.39 15.28 -2.86
C PHE A 102 -6.65 16.14 -2.88
N ASN A 103 -6.58 17.34 -2.31
CA ASN A 103 -7.72 18.26 -2.29
C ASN A 103 -8.13 18.73 -3.69
N ASP A 104 -7.17 18.95 -4.58
CA ASP A 104 -7.45 19.31 -5.97
C ASP A 104 -8.17 18.19 -6.73
N GLU A 105 -7.86 16.92 -6.42
CA GLU A 105 -8.46 15.75 -7.07
C GLU A 105 -9.83 15.41 -6.48
N TYR A 106 -9.95 15.37 -5.14
CA TYR A 106 -11.13 14.86 -4.44
C TYR A 106 -12.07 15.95 -3.91
N GLY A 107 -11.62 17.22 -3.87
CA GLY A 107 -12.43 18.35 -3.43
C GLY A 107 -12.64 18.45 -1.91
N HIS A 108 -11.93 17.63 -1.14
CA HIS A 108 -11.92 17.64 0.32
C HIS A 108 -10.48 17.44 0.85
N HIS A 109 -10.25 17.78 2.12
CA HIS A 109 -8.91 17.78 2.70
C HIS A 109 -8.62 16.42 3.36
N LEU A 110 -7.38 15.94 3.21
CA LEU A 110 -6.84 14.90 4.08
C LEU A 110 -6.81 15.42 5.53
N ASP A 111 -7.28 14.60 6.47
CA ASP A 111 -7.18 14.90 7.90
C ASP A 111 -5.71 14.87 8.34
N GLU A 112 -5.28 15.77 9.23
CA GLU A 112 -3.86 15.91 9.61
C GLU A 112 -3.26 14.66 10.30
N ASP A 113 -4.09 13.78 10.86
CA ASP A 113 -3.70 12.58 11.63
C ASP A 113 -3.90 11.24 10.86
N HIS A 114 -3.99 11.29 9.53
CA HIS A 114 -4.22 10.13 8.65
C HIS A 114 -3.04 9.15 8.50
N HIS A 115 -1.91 9.42 9.17
CA HIS A 115 -0.71 8.60 9.01
C HIS A 115 -0.74 7.38 9.93
N MET A 116 -1.10 6.24 9.32
CA MET A 116 -0.76 4.88 9.75
C MET A 116 -1.04 4.60 11.23
N MET A 117 -2.25 4.12 11.52
CA MET A 117 -2.48 3.35 12.73
C MET A 117 -1.63 2.09 12.63
N GLY A 118 -0.48 2.08 13.32
CA GLY A 118 0.53 1.01 13.33
C GLY A 118 0.08 -0.31 13.96
N ASP A 119 -1.09 -0.82 13.56
CA ASP A 119 -1.48 -2.20 13.77
C ASP A 119 -1.28 -2.95 12.45
N ASN A 120 -0.35 -3.91 12.51
CA ASN A 120 0.24 -4.70 11.42
C ASN A 120 -0.75 -5.59 10.64
N ASP A 121 -1.96 -5.13 10.34
CA ASP A 121 -3.03 -5.97 9.82
C ASP A 121 -3.15 -5.98 8.29
N HIS A 122 -2.20 -5.35 7.56
CA HIS A 122 -2.18 -5.28 6.09
C HIS A 122 -3.47 -4.68 5.47
N MET A 123 -4.20 -3.87 6.26
CA MET A 123 -5.45 -3.21 5.90
C MET A 123 -5.31 -1.68 5.94
N ASP A 124 -4.08 -1.15 5.88
CA ASP A 124 -3.82 0.31 5.91
C ASP A 124 -4.58 1.03 4.81
N TRP A 125 -4.66 0.40 3.64
CA TRP A 125 -5.46 0.89 2.54
C TRP A 125 -6.96 0.94 2.87
N ASP A 126 -7.53 -0.13 3.40
CA ASP A 126 -8.97 -0.16 3.74
C ASP A 126 -9.31 0.89 4.80
N HIS A 127 -8.42 1.08 5.78
CA HIS A 127 -8.59 2.10 6.80
C HIS A 127 -8.51 3.52 6.21
N HIS A 128 -7.50 3.77 5.37
CA HIS A 128 -7.36 5.03 4.64
C HIS A 128 -8.61 5.33 3.81
N MET A 129 -9.14 4.31 3.13
CA MET A 129 -10.35 4.43 2.32
C MET A 129 -11.58 4.78 3.15
N ASP A 130 -11.78 4.13 4.29
CA ASP A 130 -12.94 4.36 5.15
C ASP A 130 -12.90 5.73 5.84
N GLU A 131 -11.71 6.23 6.17
CA GLU A 131 -11.54 7.49 6.91
C GLU A 131 -11.42 8.72 6.01
N GLN A 132 -10.72 8.59 4.88
CA GLN A 132 -10.27 9.73 4.09
C GLN A 132 -10.99 9.89 2.77
N HIS A 133 -11.83 8.93 2.34
CA HIS A 133 -12.48 8.97 1.04
C HIS A 133 -14.01 8.98 1.11
N GLU A 134 -14.62 9.71 0.19
CA GLU A 134 -16.08 9.72 0.00
C GLU A 134 -16.51 8.67 -1.03
N PRO A 135 -17.76 8.16 -0.95
CA PRO A 135 -18.28 7.25 -1.96
C PRO A 135 -18.20 7.84 -3.38
N GLY A 136 -17.35 7.24 -4.22
CA GLY A 136 -17.15 7.66 -5.60
C GLY A 136 -15.78 8.27 -5.88
N ASP A 137 -14.95 8.48 -4.86
CA ASP A 137 -13.54 8.84 -5.03
C ASP A 137 -12.81 7.76 -5.83
N ALA A 138 -11.99 8.21 -6.77
CA ALA A 138 -11.26 7.34 -7.69
C ALA A 138 -9.84 7.07 -7.18
N HIS A 139 -9.34 5.85 -7.42
CA HIS A 139 -7.96 5.47 -7.12
C HIS A 139 -7.26 5.00 -8.38
N PHE A 140 -5.99 5.36 -8.44
CA PHE A 140 -5.31 5.46 -9.71
C PHE A 140 -4.13 4.51 -9.86
N GLY A 141 -3.71 3.77 -8.84
CA GLY A 141 -2.64 2.80 -9.06
C GLY A 141 -2.17 2.05 -7.83
N GLY A 142 -1.11 1.28 -8.05
CA GLY A 142 -0.45 0.49 -7.02
C GLY A 142 0.70 -0.33 -7.56
N PHE A 143 1.44 -0.93 -6.64
CA PHE A 143 2.55 -1.83 -6.91
C PHE A 143 2.14 -3.26 -6.61
N ASP A 144 2.49 -4.16 -7.53
CA ASP A 144 2.55 -5.59 -7.25
C ASP A 144 3.99 -5.92 -6.83
N ARG A 145 4.18 -6.21 -5.54
CA ARG A 145 5.51 -6.46 -4.96
C ARG A 145 6.08 -7.80 -5.42
N ASN A 146 5.23 -8.77 -5.74
CA ASN A 146 5.65 -10.11 -6.15
C ASN A 146 6.17 -10.12 -7.58
N HIS A 147 5.57 -9.31 -8.45
CA HIS A 147 5.94 -9.22 -9.86
C HIS A 147 6.82 -8.00 -10.18
N HIS A 148 7.10 -7.17 -9.17
CA HIS A 148 7.83 -5.90 -9.31
C HIS A 148 7.24 -4.99 -10.39
N THR A 149 5.92 -4.94 -10.48
CA THR A 149 5.22 -4.10 -11.45
C THR A 149 4.57 -2.90 -10.78
N PHE A 150 4.36 -1.86 -11.58
CA PHE A 150 3.64 -0.67 -11.17
C PHE A 150 2.65 -0.27 -12.26
N SER A 151 1.41 -0.03 -11.85
CA SER A 151 0.31 0.40 -12.70
C SER A 151 -0.21 1.72 -12.17
N TYR A 152 -0.38 2.71 -13.06
CA TYR A 152 -0.95 4.00 -12.67
C TYR A 152 -1.75 4.67 -13.79
N ARG A 153 -2.92 5.19 -13.45
CA ARG A 153 -3.82 5.91 -14.34
C ARG A 153 -3.72 7.41 -14.08
N LEU A 154 -3.17 8.13 -15.05
CA LEU A 154 -3.15 9.59 -15.05
C LEU A 154 -4.44 10.12 -15.70
N VAL A 155 -5.10 11.10 -15.08
CA VAL A 155 -6.28 11.79 -15.64
C VAL A 155 -5.99 13.30 -15.74
N PRO A 156 -5.30 13.78 -16.78
CA PRO A 156 -4.92 15.19 -16.89
C PRO A 156 -6.15 16.09 -17.06
N GLY A 157 -6.48 16.92 -16.06
CA GLY A 157 -7.58 17.90 -16.18
C GLY A 157 -8.98 17.37 -15.84
N GLY A 158 -9.08 16.27 -15.08
CA GLY A 158 -10.33 15.75 -14.53
C GLY A 158 -11.08 14.75 -15.45
N GLN A 159 -12.21 14.21 -14.98
CA GLN A 159 -12.91 13.04 -15.56
C GLN A 159 -13.32 13.14 -17.05
N ALA A 160 -13.34 14.33 -17.65
CA ALA A 160 -13.71 14.53 -19.05
C ALA A 160 -12.52 14.51 -20.03
N ALA A 161 -11.30 14.42 -19.52
CA ALA A 161 -10.08 14.39 -20.33
C ALA A 161 -9.63 12.95 -20.64
N VAL A 162 -8.81 12.81 -21.69
CA VAL A 162 -8.18 11.53 -22.03
C VAL A 162 -7.30 11.10 -20.87
N SER A 163 -7.62 9.95 -20.28
CA SER A 163 -6.79 9.33 -19.26
C SER A 163 -5.70 8.48 -19.90
N TYR A 164 -4.56 8.38 -19.23
CA TYR A 164 -3.43 7.57 -19.66
C TYR A 164 -3.15 6.47 -18.64
N GLN A 165 -3.04 5.23 -19.09
CA GLN A 165 -2.67 4.08 -18.26
C GLN A 165 -1.19 3.76 -18.45
N PHE A 166 -0.40 3.88 -17.39
CA PHE A 166 0.95 3.33 -17.33
C PHE A 166 0.92 1.89 -16.82
N GLU A 167 1.72 1.04 -17.44
CA GLU A 167 2.03 -0.31 -16.99
C GLU A 167 3.54 -0.54 -17.19
N GLY A 168 4.26 -0.88 -16.12
CA GLY A 168 5.70 -1.09 -16.18
C GLY A 168 6.24 -2.07 -15.15
N VAL A 169 7.47 -2.50 -15.39
CA VAL A 169 8.21 -3.43 -14.54
C VAL A 169 9.48 -2.75 -14.05
N LYS A 170 9.85 -3.01 -12.81
CA LYS A 170 11.09 -2.48 -12.22
C LYS A 170 12.30 -2.99 -13.01
N ALA A 171 13.15 -2.08 -13.47
CA ALA A 171 14.43 -2.40 -14.09
C ALA A 171 15.36 -3.07 -13.06
N GLN A 172 16.19 -4.01 -13.54
CA GLN A 172 17.14 -4.77 -12.71
C GLN A 172 18.35 -3.94 -12.26
#